data_AF-A0A965N6L8-F1
#
_entry.id   AF-A0A965N6L8-F1
#
_cell.length_a   1.000
_cell.length_b   1.000
_cell.length_c   1.000
_cell.angle_alpha   90.00
_cell.angle_beta   90.00
_cell.angle_gamma   90.00
#
_symmetry.space_group_name_H-M   'P 1'
#
loop_
_entity.id
_entity.type
_entity.pdbx_description
1 polymer ?
#
loop_
_entity_poly.entity_id
_entity_poly.type
_entity_poly.pdbx_seq_one_letter_code
_entity_poly.pdbx_strand_id
1 'polypeptide(L)'
;MLDDRELRRQGPSYTVDSLRELRAEHPGVEWTLIIGQDQLSRFDTWRDWPQLLQWVTLAVAGRAGSAPQAPAALGGHPLRMQELPLPEMPVSSTLLRQAVARGEDISPLAGSAVARYIAQHHLYQSAGTEPAPD
;
A
#
# COMPACT_ATOMS: atom_id res chain seq x y z
N MET A 1 14.93 8.05 -0.68
CA MET A 1 14.98 8.13 0.80
C MET A 1 13.79 7.35 1.32
N LEU A 2 13.95 6.56 2.39
CA LEU A 2 12.86 5.82 3.02
C LEU A 2 12.57 6.46 4.38
N ASP A 3 11.30 6.47 4.78
CA ASP A 3 10.85 6.95 6.08
C ASP A 3 10.40 5.75 6.94
N ASP A 4 11.01 5.59 8.12
CA ASP A 4 10.77 4.45 9.03
C ASP A 4 9.89 4.81 10.23
N ARG A 5 9.27 6.01 10.26
CA ARG A 5 8.48 6.50 11.41
C ARG A 5 7.42 5.52 11.89
N GLU A 6 6.70 4.90 10.95
CA GLU A 6 5.62 3.96 11.27
C GLU A 6 6.12 2.65 11.86
N LEU A 7 7.36 2.25 11.53
CA LEU A 7 8.02 1.08 12.10
C LEU A 7 8.52 1.35 13.53
N ARG A 8 8.84 2.61 13.84
CA ARG A 8 9.29 3.03 15.18
C ARG A 8 8.12 3.30 16.13
N ARG A 9 6.90 3.49 15.61
CA ARG A 9 5.70 3.73 16.42
C ARG A 9 5.26 2.45 17.11
N GLN A 10 4.93 2.54 18.40
CA GLN A 10 4.33 1.42 19.13
C GLN A 10 2.83 1.31 18.80
N GLY A 11 2.36 0.08 18.62
CA GLY A 11 0.96 -0.19 18.27
C GLY A 11 0.64 0.07 16.79
N PRO A 12 -0.66 0.07 16.41
CA PRO A 12 -1.06 0.31 15.03
C PRO A 12 -0.71 1.73 14.59
N SER A 13 -0.19 1.86 13.37
CA SER A 13 0.02 3.15 12.70
C SER A 13 -1.20 3.56 11.89
N TYR A 14 -1.53 4.84 11.92
CA TYR A 14 -2.60 5.44 11.14
C TYR A 14 -2.03 6.55 10.26
N THR A 15 -2.48 6.60 9.00
CA THR A 15 -2.00 7.59 8.02
C THR A 15 -2.15 9.03 8.51
N VAL A 16 -3.22 9.33 9.27
CA VAL A 16 -3.45 10.67 9.85
C VAL A 16 -2.36 11.07 10.83
N ASP A 17 -1.84 10.13 11.62
CA ASP A 17 -0.79 10.42 12.61
C ASP A 17 0.54 10.66 11.92
N SER A 18 0.90 9.82 10.94
CA SER A 18 2.09 10.01 10.10
C SER A 18 2.06 11.32 9.33
N LEU A 19 0.91 11.69 8.76
CA LEU A 19 0.76 12.94 8.03
C LEU A 19 0.78 14.16 8.96
N ARG A 20 0.29 14.05 10.20
CA ARG A 20 0.36 15.12 11.19
C ARG A 20 1.81 15.46 11.53
N GLU A 21 2.64 14.44 11.74
CA GLU A 21 4.09 14.60 11.98
C GLU A 21 4.79 15.20 10.76
N LEU A 22 4.58 14.63 9.56
CA LEU A 22 5.17 15.12 8.31
C LEU A 22 4.83 16.59 8.04
N ARG A 23 3.59 17.01 8.28
CA ARG A 23 3.15 18.42 8.14
C ARG A 23 3.81 19.34 9.16
N ALA A 24 4.10 18.86 10.37
CA ALA A 24 4.81 19.63 11.38
C ALA A 24 6.30 19.79 11.04
N GLU A 25 6.92 18.74 10.49
CA GLU A 25 8.31 18.73 10.03
C GLU A 25 8.53 19.60 8.78
N HIS A 26 7.54 19.66 7.89
CA HIS A 26 7.61 20.40 6.63
C HIS A 26 6.44 21.39 6.47
N PRO A 27 6.44 22.49 7.22
CA PRO A 27 5.38 23.49 7.15
C PRO A 27 5.33 24.13 5.75
N GLY A 28 4.12 24.29 5.21
CA GLY A 28 3.88 24.90 3.89
C GLY A 28 4.05 23.97 2.70
N VAL A 29 4.39 22.68 2.92
CA VAL A 29 4.40 21.68 1.85
C VAL A 29 2.98 21.19 1.57
N GLU A 30 2.64 21.11 0.28
CA GLU A 30 1.44 20.44 -0.20
C GLU A 30 1.71 18.93 -0.33
N TRP A 31 0.88 18.12 0.33
CA TRP A 31 1.06 16.67 0.38
C TRP A 31 0.19 15.96 -0.64
N THR A 32 0.79 15.02 -1.37
CA THR A 32 0.06 14.09 -2.24
C THR A 32 0.16 12.68 -1.69
N LEU A 33 -0.97 12.07 -1.35
CA LEU A 33 -1.04 10.68 -0.91
C LEU A 33 -1.34 9.80 -2.12
N ILE A 34 -0.42 8.86 -2.41
CA ILE A 34 -0.59 7.89 -3.48
C ILE A 34 -1.32 6.66 -2.93
N ILE A 35 -2.45 6.32 -3.53
CA ILE A 35 -3.27 5.16 -3.16
C ILE A 35 -3.82 4.44 -4.40
N GLY A 36 -4.26 3.19 -4.24
CA GLY A 36 -5.01 2.48 -5.28
C GLY A 36 -6.52 2.69 -5.14
N GLN A 37 -7.27 2.41 -6.21
CA GLN A 37 -8.74 2.43 -6.22
C GLN A 37 -9.34 1.63 -5.05
N ASP A 38 -8.77 0.46 -4.71
CA ASP A 38 -9.27 -0.38 -3.61
C ASP A 38 -9.20 0.30 -2.24
N GLN A 39 -8.16 1.12 -2.02
CA GLN A 39 -8.00 1.90 -0.80
C GLN A 39 -8.93 3.10 -0.80
N LEU A 40 -9.08 3.78 -1.94
CA LEU A 40 -10.03 4.88 -2.10
C LEU A 40 -11.47 4.43 -1.81
N SER A 41 -11.88 3.27 -2.33
CA SER A 41 -13.22 2.71 -2.13
C SER A 41 -13.60 2.44 -0.67
N ARG A 42 -12.62 2.39 0.23
CA ARG A 42 -12.79 2.18 1.68
C ARG A 42 -12.21 3.32 2.50
N PHE A 43 -11.98 4.48 1.89
CA PHE A 43 -11.29 5.59 2.53
C PHE A 43 -12.10 6.16 3.70
N ASP A 44 -13.42 6.06 3.64
CA ASP A 44 -14.36 6.41 4.72
C ASP A 44 -14.19 5.55 5.98
N THR A 45 -13.49 4.41 5.90
CA THR A 45 -13.17 3.57 7.06
C THR A 45 -11.83 3.92 7.70
N TRP A 46 -11.07 4.87 7.13
CA TRP A 46 -9.78 5.28 7.69
C TRP A 46 -9.99 6.18 8.90
N ARG A 47 -9.07 6.10 9.87
CA ARG A 47 -9.09 6.98 11.04
C ARG A 47 -8.96 8.43 10.59
N ASP A 48 -9.90 9.26 11.04
CA ASP A 48 -9.97 10.70 10.75
C ASP A 48 -9.87 11.03 9.25
N TRP A 49 -10.48 10.19 8.40
CA TRP A 49 -10.49 10.39 6.95
C TRP A 49 -10.97 11.77 6.49
N PRO A 50 -11.95 12.46 7.14
CA PRO A 50 -12.34 13.80 6.69
C PRO A 50 -11.21 14.81 6.86
N GLN A 51 -10.37 14.64 7.89
CA GLN A 51 -9.20 15.46 8.13
C GLN A 51 -8.11 15.16 7.09
N LEU A 52 -7.91 13.89 6.72
CA LEU A 52 -6.98 13.52 5.66
C LEU A 52 -7.32 14.22 4.33
N LEU A 53 -8.59 14.24 3.92
CA LEU A 53 -9.00 14.91 2.68
C LEU A 53 -8.69 16.41 2.67
N GLN A 54 -8.70 17.07 3.84
CA GLN A 54 -8.29 18.47 3.94
C GLN A 54 -6.78 18.64 3.77
N TRP A 55 -6.00 17.63 4.14
CA TRP A 55 -4.55 17.72 4.22
C TRP A 55 -3.80 17.29 2.97
N VAL A 56 -4.39 16.48 2.11
CA VAL A 56 -3.71 15.92 0.93
C VAL A 56 -4.46 16.18 -0.37
N THR A 57 -3.74 16.03 -1.48
CA THR A 57 -4.30 15.61 -2.76
C THR A 57 -4.17 14.09 -2.87
N LEU A 58 -5.21 13.39 -3.30
CA LEU A 58 -5.14 11.95 -3.57
C LEU A 58 -4.69 11.73 -5.00
N ALA A 59 -3.52 11.10 -5.19
CA ALA A 59 -3.11 10.56 -6.48
C ALA A 59 -3.51 9.08 -6.53
N VAL A 60 -4.51 8.76 -7.35
CA VAL A 60 -5.18 7.46 -7.30
C VAL A 60 -4.83 6.64 -8.53
N ALA A 61 -4.26 5.46 -8.32
CA ALA A 61 -4.09 4.47 -9.37
C ALA A 61 -5.41 3.73 -9.62
N GLY A 62 -5.86 3.73 -10.88
CA GLY A 62 -7.04 2.99 -11.32
C GLY A 62 -6.89 1.48 -11.17
N ARG A 63 -7.99 0.74 -11.42
CA ARG A 63 -7.99 -0.73 -11.41
C ARG A 63 -8.57 -1.26 -12.72
N ALA A 64 -7.92 -2.28 -13.28
CA ALA A 64 -8.36 -2.94 -14.52
C ALA A 64 -8.65 -1.93 -15.66
N GLY A 65 -7.72 -1.00 -15.88
CA GLY A 65 -7.77 -0.03 -16.98
C GLY A 65 -8.83 1.05 -16.83
N SER A 66 -9.54 1.08 -15.70
CA SER A 66 -10.58 2.07 -15.42
C SER A 66 -10.02 3.26 -14.65
N ALA A 67 -10.46 4.46 -15.02
CA ALA A 67 -10.13 5.69 -14.30
C ALA A 67 -10.63 5.62 -12.84
N PRO A 68 -9.93 6.25 -11.89
CA PRO A 68 -10.34 6.28 -10.49
C PRO A 68 -11.73 6.88 -10.28
N GLN A 69 -12.49 6.32 -9.34
CA GLN A 69 -13.83 6.78 -8.99
C GLN A 69 -13.93 7.02 -7.48
N ALA A 70 -14.37 8.23 -7.11
CA ALA A 70 -14.65 8.57 -5.73
C ALA A 70 -15.90 7.83 -5.24
N PRO A 71 -15.86 7.16 -4.07
CA PRO A 71 -17.01 6.43 -3.58
C PRO A 71 -18.05 7.38 -2.99
N ALA A 72 -19.33 7.05 -3.19
CA ALA A 72 -20.45 7.81 -2.63
C ALA A 72 -20.39 7.94 -1.09
N ALA A 73 -19.72 6.98 -0.42
CA ALA A 73 -19.50 6.99 1.02
C ALA A 73 -18.74 8.23 1.54
N LEU A 74 -18.00 8.94 0.68
CA LEU A 74 -17.36 10.21 1.06
C LEU A 74 -18.34 11.37 1.17
N GLY A 75 -19.65 11.17 0.93
CA GLY A 75 -20.70 12.11 1.32
C GLY A 75 -20.59 13.52 0.75
N GLY A 76 -19.92 13.70 -0.40
CA GLY A 76 -19.69 15.01 -1.00
C GLY A 76 -18.65 15.87 -0.28
N HIS A 77 -17.83 15.30 0.61
CA HIS A 77 -16.71 16.00 1.22
C HIS A 77 -15.75 16.56 0.15
N PRO A 78 -15.16 17.75 0.36
CA PRO A 78 -14.18 18.31 -0.56
C PRO A 78 -13.03 17.33 -0.79
N LEU A 79 -12.84 16.94 -2.05
CA LEU A 79 -11.86 15.94 -2.46
C LEU A 79 -10.99 16.55 -3.57
N ARG A 80 -9.69 16.64 -3.31
CA ARG A 80 -8.68 16.88 -4.35
C ARG A 80 -8.18 15.52 -4.83
N MET A 81 -8.54 15.12 -6.04
CA MET A 81 -8.17 13.84 -6.62
C MET A 81 -7.53 14.05 -7.99
N GLN A 82 -6.47 13.29 -8.25
CA GLN A 82 -5.80 13.20 -9.54
C GLN A 82 -5.63 11.73 -9.90
N GLU A 83 -5.80 11.40 -11.17
CA GLU A 83 -5.46 10.07 -11.67
C GLU A 83 -3.94 9.91 -11.73
N LEU A 84 -3.45 8.80 -11.18
CA LEU A 84 -2.05 8.39 -11.32
C LEU A 84 -1.97 7.37 -12.46
N PRO A 85 -1.46 7.75 -13.65
CA PRO A 85 -1.37 6.84 -14.78
C PRO A 85 -0.30 5.78 -14.49
N LEU A 86 -0.74 4.57 -14.15
CA LEU A 86 0.12 3.41 -13.99
C LEU A 86 -0.25 2.34 -15.01
N PRO A 87 0.74 1.63 -15.59
CA PRO A 87 0.45 0.47 -16.42
C PRO A 87 -0.26 -0.60 -15.60
N GLU A 88 -1.10 -1.40 -16.26
CA GLU A 88 -1.64 -2.59 -15.62
C GLU A 88 -0.50 -3.56 -15.28
N MET A 89 -0.42 -3.89 -13.99
CA MET A 89 0.54 -4.85 -13.48
C MET A 89 -0.22 -6.07 -12.99
N PRO A 90 -0.21 -7.20 -13.71
CA PRO A 90 -0.91 -8.44 -13.32
C PRO A 90 -0.16 -9.20 -12.22
N VAL A 91 0.38 -8.47 -11.24
CA VAL A 91 1.12 -9.02 -10.10
C VAL A 91 0.54 -8.47 -8.81
N SER A 92 0.46 -9.33 -7.80
CA SER A 92 0.12 -8.92 -6.43
C SER A 92 1.06 -9.57 -5.45
N SER A 93 1.21 -8.99 -4.26
CA SER A 93 2.03 -9.59 -3.20
C SER A 93 1.51 -10.98 -2.81
N THR A 94 0.21 -11.23 -2.88
CA THR A 94 -0.36 -12.56 -2.62
C THR A 94 0.12 -13.58 -3.66
N LEU A 95 0.07 -13.23 -4.94
CA LEU A 95 0.58 -14.09 -6.02
C LEU A 95 2.09 -14.33 -5.87
N LEU A 96 2.86 -13.30 -5.55
CA LEU A 96 4.32 -13.43 -5.33
C LEU A 96 4.65 -14.34 -4.15
N ARG A 97 3.95 -14.20 -3.01
CA ARG A 97 4.15 -15.09 -1.85
C ARG A 97 3.82 -16.55 -2.19
N GLN A 98 2.76 -16.78 -2.96
CA GLN A 98 2.40 -18.13 -3.43
C GLN A 98 3.42 -18.69 -4.42
N ALA A 99 3.94 -17.87 -5.34
CA ALA A 99 5.00 -18.25 -6.27
C ALA A 99 6.27 -18.68 -5.52
N VAL A 100 6.68 -17.89 -4.53
CA VAL A 100 7.81 -18.24 -3.63
C VAL A 100 7.56 -19.57 -2.90
N ALA A 101 6.36 -19.78 -2.38
CA ALA A 101 5.99 -21.03 -1.72
C ALA A 101 6.05 -22.26 -2.65
N ARG A 102 5.87 -22.06 -3.97
CA ARG A 102 6.02 -23.09 -5.02
C ARG A 102 7.44 -23.21 -5.57
N GLY A 103 8.41 -22.41 -5.08
CA GLY A 103 9.78 -22.40 -5.57
C GLY A 103 9.97 -21.70 -6.92
N GLU A 104 9.03 -20.84 -7.33
CA GLU A 104 9.11 -20.08 -8.59
C GLU A 104 10.04 -18.87 -8.44
N ASP A 105 10.73 -18.50 -9.52
CA ASP A 105 11.56 -17.29 -9.57
C ASP A 105 10.70 -16.02 -9.72
N ILE A 106 10.72 -15.19 -8.69
CA ILE A 106 10.02 -13.90 -8.66
C ILE A 106 10.90 -12.71 -9.10
N SER A 107 12.17 -12.93 -9.43
CA SER A 107 13.11 -11.88 -9.83
C SER A 107 12.60 -10.98 -10.97
N PRO A 108 11.89 -11.49 -12.01
CA PRO A 108 11.33 -10.65 -13.06
C PRO A 108 10.26 -9.65 -12.58
N LEU A 109 9.61 -9.93 -11.45
CA LEU A 109 8.49 -9.15 -10.93
C LEU A 109 8.87 -8.29 -9.72
N ALA A 110 9.71 -8.82 -8.82
CA ALA A 110 10.12 -8.15 -7.58
C ALA A 110 11.53 -7.54 -7.65
N GLY A 111 12.31 -7.85 -8.70
CA GLY A 111 13.71 -7.48 -8.82
C GLY A 111 14.64 -8.44 -8.08
N SER A 112 15.86 -8.59 -8.61
CA SER A 112 16.83 -9.59 -8.13
C SER A 112 17.29 -9.38 -6.69
N ALA A 113 17.38 -8.12 -6.22
CA ALA A 113 17.76 -7.81 -4.85
C ALA A 113 16.71 -8.30 -3.84
N VAL A 114 15.43 -8.08 -4.14
CA VAL A 114 14.31 -8.51 -3.28
C VAL A 114 14.15 -10.02 -3.31
N ALA A 115 14.24 -10.65 -4.49
CA ALA A 115 14.18 -12.10 -4.62
C ALA A 115 15.29 -12.79 -3.83
N ARG A 116 16.53 -12.26 -3.92
CA ARG A 116 17.67 -12.76 -3.14
C ARG A 116 17.45 -12.61 -1.64
N TYR A 117 16.94 -11.47 -1.19
CA TYR A 117 16.63 -11.25 0.23
C TYR A 117 15.59 -12.27 0.74
N ILE A 118 14.51 -12.47 -0.02
CA ILE A 118 13.47 -13.47 0.31
C ILE A 118 14.06 -14.87 0.43
N ALA A 119 14.94 -15.27 -0.50
CA ALA A 119 15.59 -16.57 -0.49
C ALA A 119 16.56 -16.75 0.70
N GLN A 120 17.39 -15.74 0.97
CA GLN A 120 18.37 -15.77 2.08
C GLN A 120 17.72 -15.85 3.46
N HIS A 121 16.53 -15.26 3.59
CA HIS A 121 15.79 -15.22 4.85
C HIS A 121 14.65 -16.24 4.93
N HIS A 122 14.54 -17.15 3.96
CA HIS A 122 13.50 -18.18 3.88
C HIS A 122 12.06 -17.64 4.04
N LEU A 123 11.81 -16.42 3.57
CA LEU A 123 10.50 -15.79 3.71
C LEU A 123 9.48 -16.44 2.78
N TYR A 124 8.27 -16.67 3.29
CA TYR A 124 7.12 -17.23 2.53
C TYR A 124 7.33 -18.64 1.99
N GLN A 125 8.41 -19.32 2.37
CA GLN A 125 8.58 -20.75 2.15
C GLN A 125 7.67 -21.44 3.18
N SER A 126 6.76 -22.29 2.70
CA SER A 126 5.94 -23.10 3.61
C SER A 126 6.89 -23.90 4.50
N ALA A 127 6.79 -23.72 5.83
CA ALA A 127 7.36 -24.71 6.75
C ALA A 127 6.77 -26.06 6.33
N GLY A 128 7.64 -27.05 6.12
CA GLY A 128 7.26 -28.35 5.57
C GLY A 128 5.98 -28.87 6.22
N THR A 129 5.08 -29.40 5.40
CA THR A 129 4.06 -30.33 5.84
C THR A 129 4.75 -31.41 6.67
N GLU A 130 4.63 -31.36 8.01
CA GLU A 130 4.92 -32.52 8.84
C GLU A 130 3.99 -33.64 8.39
N PRO A 131 4.50 -34.83 8.01
CA PRO A 131 3.63 -35.96 7.73
C PRO A 131 2.89 -36.32 9.03
N ALA A 132 1.57 -36.49 8.94
CA ALA A 132 0.75 -36.90 10.06
C ALA A 132 1.28 -38.23 10.64
N PRO A 133 1.32 -38.40 11.98
CA PRO A 133 1.70 -39.67 12.57
C PRO A 133 0.63 -40.74 12.24
N ASP A 134 1.10 -41.94 11.87
CA ASP A 134 0.31 -43.17 11.70
C ASP A 134 -0.49 -43.53 12.98
#